data_AF-A0A315U634-F1
#
_entry.id   AF-A0A315U634-F1
#
_cell.length_a   1.000
_cell.length_b   1.000
_cell.length_c   1.000
_cell.angle_alpha   90.00
_cell.angle_beta   90.00
_cell.angle_gamma   90.00
#
_symmetry.space_group_name_H-M   'P 1'
#
loop_
_entity.id
_entity.type
_entity.pdbx_description
1 polymer ?
#
loop_
_entity_poly.entity_id
_entity_poly.type
_entity_poly.pdbx_seq_one_letter_code
_entity_poly.pdbx_strand_id
1 'polypeptide(L)'
;MTLTIYTKPAGCFGCAKTRQKFTDAGIAFTEVDVTTNQAAFEYITEELGHSQAPVVVYDRENSEDHWSGLNPAKIAKVIGIETRAREGAPA
;
A
#
# COMPACT_ATOMS: atom_id res chain seq x y z
N MET A 1 12.71 -0.41 1.65
CA MET A 1 11.32 -0.81 1.36
C MET A 1 10.46 0.42 1.51
N THR A 2 9.54 0.62 0.58
CA THR A 2 8.52 1.67 0.65
C THR A 2 7.15 1.01 0.44
N LEU A 3 6.23 1.23 1.38
CA LEU A 3 4.84 0.82 1.26
C LEU A 3 3.97 2.09 1.26
N THR A 4 3.38 2.42 0.12
CA THR A 4 2.52 3.59 -0.01
C THR A 4 1.08 3.16 -0.24
N ILE A 5 0.15 3.72 0.52
CA ILE A 5 -1.30 3.50 0.38
C ILE A 5 -1.92 4.81 -0.07
N TYR A 6 -2.32 4.86 -1.33
CA TYR A 6 -3.07 5.96 -1.91
C TYR A 6 -4.55 5.77 -1.57
N THR A 7 -5.15 6.75 -0.88
CA THR A 7 -6.50 6.63 -0.32
C THR A 7 -7.43 7.73 -0.80
N LYS A 8 -8.73 7.48 -0.62
CA LYS A 8 -9.79 8.48 -0.70
C LYS A 8 -10.44 8.58 0.70
N PRO A 9 -10.49 9.76 1.35
CA PRO A 9 -10.88 9.87 2.76
C PRO A 9 -12.33 9.49 3.03
N ALA A 10 -13.24 9.92 2.17
CA ALA A 10 -14.67 9.71 2.38
C ALA A 10 -15.14 8.37 1.78
N GLY A 11 -15.80 7.55 2.60
CA GLY A 11 -16.52 6.36 2.14
C GLY A 11 -15.66 5.16 1.71
N CYS A 12 -14.34 5.19 1.92
CA CYS A 12 -13.47 4.11 1.48
C CYS A 12 -13.22 3.06 2.59
N PHE A 13 -14.14 2.09 2.72
CA PHE A 13 -13.97 0.96 3.65
C PHE A 13 -12.68 0.17 3.37
N GLY A 14 -12.34 -0.05 2.10
CA GLY A 14 -11.11 -0.72 1.69
C GLY A 14 -9.86 -0.01 2.20
N CYS A 15 -9.82 1.33 2.13
CA CYS A 15 -8.70 2.13 2.60
C CYS A 15 -8.50 1.97 4.11
N ALA A 16 -9.59 2.04 4.89
CA ALA A 16 -9.53 1.82 6.34
C ALA A 16 -9.03 0.41 6.68
N LYS A 17 -9.55 -0.63 6.01
CA LYS A 17 -9.16 -2.02 6.27
C LYS A 17 -7.73 -2.36 5.86
N THR A 18 -7.25 -1.83 4.75
CA THR A 18 -5.86 -2.03 4.31
C THR A 18 -4.89 -1.40 5.32
N ARG A 19 -5.12 -0.15 5.74
CA ARG A 19 -4.32 0.53 6.78
C ARG A 19 -4.33 -0.22 8.10
N GLN A 20 -5.50 -0.66 8.55
CA GLN A 20 -5.65 -1.45 9.77
C GLN A 20 -4.78 -2.71 9.71
N LYS A 21 -4.85 -3.48 8.62
CA LYS A 21 -4.07 -4.73 8.48
C LYS A 21 -2.57 -4.52 8.55
N PHE A 22 -2.05 -3.48 7.90
CA PHE A 22 -0.61 -3.18 7.97
C PHE A 22 -0.20 -2.64 9.34
N THR A 23 -1.05 -1.82 9.96
CA THR A 23 -0.84 -1.33 11.35
C THR A 23 -0.79 -2.49 12.35
N ASP A 24 -1.77 -3.40 12.28
CA ASP A 24 -1.85 -4.58 13.15
C ASP A 24 -0.64 -5.52 12.98
N ALA A 25 -0.07 -5.56 11.77
CA ALA A 25 1.16 -6.31 11.47
C ALA A 25 2.45 -5.54 11.83
N GLY A 26 2.35 -4.31 12.34
CA GLY A 26 3.49 -3.46 12.68
C GLY A 26 4.31 -3.03 11.46
N ILE A 27 3.71 -2.95 10.27
CA ILE A 27 4.38 -2.55 9.03
C ILE A 27 4.15 -1.05 8.81
N ALA A 28 5.24 -0.29 8.71
CA ALA A 28 5.18 1.12 8.42
C ALA A 28 4.73 1.34 6.96
N PHE A 29 3.88 2.33 6.75
CA PHE A 29 3.44 2.76 5.42
C PHE A 29 3.25 4.27 5.38
N THR A 30 3.33 4.82 4.17
CA THR A 30 2.93 6.20 3.88
C THR A 30 1.51 6.20 3.37
N GLU A 31 0.64 7.02 3.95
CA GLU A 31 -0.70 7.26 3.39
C GLU A 31 -0.69 8.55 2.57
N VAL A 32 -1.29 8.50 1.37
CA VAL A 32 -1.42 9.67 0.48
C VAL A 32 -2.87 9.83 0.06
N ASP A 33 -3.49 10.94 0.45
CA ASP A 33 -4.83 11.31 -0.02
C ASP A 33 -4.77 11.85 -1.45
N VAL A 34 -5.33 11.09 -2.39
CA VAL A 34 -5.33 11.47 -3.82
C VAL A 34 -6.34 12.58 -4.14
N THR A 35 -7.28 12.87 -3.24
CA THR A 35 -8.26 13.95 -3.45
C THR A 35 -7.68 15.33 -3.24
N THR A 36 -6.56 15.43 -2.54
CA THR A 36 -5.85 16.69 -2.27
C THR A 36 -4.46 16.75 -2.91
N ASN A 37 -4.04 15.68 -3.60
CA ASN A 37 -2.73 15.58 -4.22
C ASN A 37 -2.88 15.14 -5.68
N GLN A 38 -2.87 16.13 -6.58
CA GLN A 38 -3.04 15.93 -8.02
C GLN A 38 -1.96 15.03 -8.63
N ALA A 39 -0.69 15.22 -8.25
CA ALA A 39 0.40 14.40 -8.77
C ALA A 39 0.26 12.93 -8.34
N ALA A 40 -0.22 12.68 -7.11
CA ALA A 40 -0.51 11.32 -6.66
C ALA A 40 -1.70 10.71 -7.41
N PHE A 41 -2.71 11.50 -7.74
CA PHE A 41 -3.84 11.06 -8.54
C PHE A 41 -3.40 10.67 -9.95
N GLU A 42 -2.65 11.53 -10.64
CA GLU A 42 -2.10 11.28 -11.99
C GLU A 42 -1.21 10.04 -12.00
N TYR A 43 -0.32 9.89 -11.03
CA TYR A 43 0.51 8.69 -10.88
C TYR A 43 -0.33 7.41 -10.80
N ILE A 44 -1.36 7.36 -9.95
CA ILE A 44 -2.16 6.13 -9.81
C ILE A 44 -3.03 5.85 -11.03
N THR A 45 -3.53 6.88 -11.73
CA THR A 45 -4.46 6.70 -12.86
C THR A 45 -3.77 6.57 -14.21
N GLU A 46 -2.75 7.38 -14.47
CA GLU A 46 -2.12 7.52 -15.78
C GLU A 46 -0.90 6.60 -15.90
N GLU A 47 -0.08 6.51 -14.85
CA GLU A 47 1.12 5.66 -14.87
C GLU A 47 0.79 4.22 -14.46
N LEU A 48 0.07 4.02 -13.35
CA LEU A 48 -0.26 2.69 -12.85
C LEU A 48 -1.58 2.10 -13.40
N GLY A 49 -2.43 2.94 -13.99
CA GLY A 49 -3.69 2.51 -14.62
C GLY A 49 -4.82 2.12 -13.65
N HIS A 50 -4.75 2.50 -12.36
CA HIS A 50 -5.78 2.17 -11.37
C HIS A 50 -6.80 3.29 -11.22
N SER A 51 -8.07 2.92 -11.07
CA SER A 51 -9.18 3.85 -10.82
C SER A 51 -9.91 3.60 -9.50
N GLN A 52 -9.54 2.54 -8.77
CA GLN A 52 -10.17 2.15 -7.51
C GLN A 52 -9.22 2.35 -6.32
N ALA A 53 -9.66 3.11 -5.32
CA ALA A 53 -8.98 3.23 -4.05
C ALA A 53 -9.31 2.05 -3.09
N PRO A 54 -8.39 1.64 -2.21
CA PRO A 54 -7.01 2.12 -2.12
C PRO A 54 -6.16 1.59 -3.28
N VAL A 55 -5.15 2.36 -3.70
CA VAL A 55 -4.04 1.81 -4.51
C VAL A 55 -2.87 1.62 -3.56
N VAL A 56 -2.29 0.43 -3.53
CA VAL A 56 -1.11 0.14 -2.73
C VAL A 56 0.06 -0.08 -3.66
N VAL A 57 1.17 0.60 -3.40
CA VAL A 57 2.45 0.40 -4.06
C VAL A 57 3.43 -0.11 -3.03
N TYR A 58 4.06 -1.23 -3.34
CA TYR A 58 5.06 -1.87 -2.50
C TYR A 58 6.35 -2.02 -3.30
N ASP A 59 7.34 -1.22 -2.95
CA ASP A 59 8.66 -1.20 -3.56
C ASP A 59 9.70 -1.79 -2.59
N ARG A 60 10.42 -2.81 -3.07
CA ARG A 60 11.51 -3.46 -2.37
C ARG A 60 12.60 -3.85 -3.38
N GLU A 61 13.78 -3.24 -3.24
CA GLU A 61 15.06 -3.61 -3.86
C GLU A 61 14.93 -4.35 -5.21
N ASN A 62 14.77 -3.59 -6.30
CA ASN A 62 14.60 -4.07 -7.69
C ASN A 62 13.29 -4.81 -7.98
N SER A 63 12.30 -4.72 -7.09
CA SER A 63 10.95 -5.24 -7.33
C SER A 63 9.91 -4.25 -6.85
N GLU A 64 8.97 -3.91 -7.73
CA GLU A 64 7.76 -3.16 -7.41
C GLU A 64 6.54 -4.08 -7.62
N ASP A 65 5.61 -4.10 -6.66
CA ASP A 65 4.30 -4.72 -6.79
C ASP A 65 3.24 -3.69 -6.41
N HIS A 66 2.20 -3.54 -7.21
CA HIS A 66 1.13 -2.60 -6.94
C HIS A 66 -0.25 -3.22 -7.24
N TRP A 67 -1.26 -2.79 -6.50
CA TRP A 67 -2.64 -3.26 -6.69
C TRP A 67 -3.67 -2.22 -6.24
N SER A 68 -4.90 -2.35 -6.73
CA SER A 68 -6.04 -1.56 -6.29
C SER A 68 -7.04 -2.38 -5.48
N GLY A 69 -7.85 -1.69 -4.67
CA GLY A 69 -8.89 -2.27 -3.84
C GLY A 69 -8.38 -2.98 -2.59
N LEU A 70 -9.32 -3.45 -1.76
CA LEU A 70 -8.99 -4.31 -0.63
C LEU A 70 -8.62 -5.71 -1.16
N ASN A 71 -7.33 -6.05 -1.11
CA ASN A 71 -6.82 -7.34 -1.55
C ASN A 71 -6.15 -8.10 -0.40
N PRO A 72 -6.88 -8.95 0.34
CA PRO A 72 -6.34 -9.67 1.49
C PRO A 72 -5.14 -10.57 1.16
N ALA A 73 -5.10 -11.16 -0.04
CA ALA A 73 -4.02 -12.04 -0.46
C ALA A 73 -2.70 -11.27 -0.68
N LYS A 74 -2.75 -10.14 -1.40
CA LYS A 74 -1.58 -9.26 -1.59
C LYS A 74 -1.11 -8.67 -0.26
N ILE A 75 -2.03 -8.25 0.60
CA ILE A 75 -1.70 -7.75 1.95
C ILE A 75 -0.99 -8.84 2.77
N ALA A 76 -1.53 -10.06 2.80
CA ALA A 76 -0.91 -11.18 3.51
C ALA A 76 0.48 -11.54 2.94
N LYS A 77 0.65 -11.48 1.61
CA LYS A 77 1.95 -11.68 0.95
C LYS A 77 2.97 -10.64 1.41
N VAL A 78 2.64 -9.35 1.36
CA VAL A 78 3.53 -8.27 1.82
C VAL A 78 3.87 -8.45 3.30
N ILE A 79 2.88 -8.76 4.15
CA ILE A 79 3.13 -9.04 5.57
C ILE A 79 4.14 -10.18 5.73
N GLY A 80 3.94 -11.30 5.03
CA GLY A 80 4.85 -12.44 5.09
C GLY A 80 6.26 -12.12 4.61
N ILE A 81 6.42 -11.26 3.60
CA ILE A 81 7.74 -10.82 3.13
C ILE A 81 8.42 -9.96 4.21
N GLU A 82 7.71 -8.98 4.76
CA GLU A 82 8.27 -8.03 5.72
C GLU A 82 8.59 -8.65 7.08
N THR A 83 7.76 -9.58 7.56
CA THR A 83 8.06 -10.34 8.78
C THR A 83 9.36 -11.11 8.63
N ARG A 84 9.53 -11.85 7.51
CA ARG A 84 10.76 -12.63 7.24
C ARG A 84 11.99 -11.73 7.09
N ALA A 85 11.83 -10.57 6.47
CA ALA A 85 12.91 -9.60 6.30
C ALA A 85 13.45 -9.09 7.65
N ARG A 86 12.56 -8.87 8.63
CA ARG A 86 12.92 -8.43 9.98
C ARG A 86 13.62 -9.52 10.79
N GLU A 87 13.18 -10.77 10.66
CA GLU A 87 13.79 -11.93 11.35
C GLU A 87 15.22 -12.24 10.87
N GLY A 88 15.55 -11.87 9.63
CA GLY A 88 16.87 -12.10 9.03
C GLY A 88 17.88 -10.95 9.18
N ALA A 89 17.51 -9.82 9.78
CA ALA A 89 18.42 -8.70 9.97
C ALA A 89 19.39 -8.97 11.15
N PRO A 90 20.72 -8.84 10.97
CA PRO A 90 21.65 -8.94 12.09
C PRO A 90 21.38 -7.81 13.10
N ALA A 91 21.39 -8.15 14.38
CA ALA A 91 21.20 -7.24 15.51
C ALA A 91 22.26 -6.14 15.59
#